data_AF-A0A937NSU7-F1
#
_entry.id   AF-A0A937NSU7-F1
#
_cell.length_a   1.000
_cell.length_b   1.000
_cell.length_c   1.000
_cell.angle_alpha   90.00
_cell.angle_beta   90.00
_cell.angle_gamma   90.00
#
_symmetry.space_group_name_H-M   'P 1'
#
loop_
_entity.id
_entity.type
_entity.pdbx_description
1 polymer ?
#
loop_
_entity_poly.entity_id
_entity_poly.type
_entity_poly.pdbx_seq_one_letter_code
_entity_poly.pdbx_strand_id
1 'polypeptide(L)'
;MRITAEKCPFMKWEEAVIMPDHFHALIRMEGGHQRLGDVVGGFKAAVTRKIRRARLCPPPNTRIWHRNYYEAIVRTPTAAGRIAAYIRMNPWRCVTDLGYGLRGMGNPALWHQSTLGVLCSRNAPRPPTIPNATAYLGGFHSPMEKEIFARLLELKKPLIWCPAWGLDRAAFAPGVREALEQNRMLILEMRNREGNLAAAEQRNRFVIEKADALWTPHVNPGGMLDRLLQKRRPTPDRIGIEEKRAPDRPALVPSARA
;
A
#
# COMPACT_ATOMS: atom_id res chain seq x y z
N MET A 1 13.47 -20.32 -6.51
CA MET A 1 14.68 -19.80 -5.85
C MET A 1 15.63 -20.93 -5.47
N ARG A 2 15.30 -21.83 -4.53
CA ARG A 2 16.16 -22.98 -4.12
C ARG A 2 16.84 -23.75 -5.27
N ILE A 3 16.06 -24.29 -6.22
CA ILE A 3 16.59 -25.09 -7.34
C ILE A 3 17.60 -24.29 -8.19
N THR A 4 17.39 -22.98 -8.36
CA THR A 4 18.32 -22.13 -9.12
C THR A 4 19.61 -21.92 -8.35
N ALA A 5 19.54 -21.67 -7.04
CA ALA A 5 20.73 -21.51 -6.19
C ALA A 5 21.58 -22.79 -6.15
N GLU A 6 20.95 -23.97 -6.12
CA GLU A 6 21.65 -25.26 -6.19
C GLU A 6 22.36 -25.48 -7.53
N LYS A 7 21.78 -25.03 -8.64
CA LYS A 7 22.33 -25.21 -9.98
C LYS A 7 23.33 -24.13 -10.39
N CYS A 8 23.24 -22.94 -9.78
CA CYS A 8 24.08 -21.79 -10.08
C CYS A 8 24.72 -21.29 -8.78
N PRO A 9 25.71 -22.02 -8.22
CA PRO A 9 26.32 -21.68 -6.92
C PRO A 9 27.09 -20.35 -6.93
N PHE A 10 27.50 -19.87 -8.11
CA PHE A 10 28.11 -18.56 -8.32
C PHE A 10 27.10 -17.40 -8.26
N MET A 11 25.80 -17.68 -8.10
CA MET A 11 24.73 -16.70 -8.02
C MET A 11 23.99 -16.80 -6.68
N LYS A 12 23.81 -15.66 -6.03
CA LYS A 12 23.08 -15.52 -4.75
C LYS A 12 21.86 -14.63 -4.93
N TRP A 13 20.76 -15.00 -4.28
CA TRP A 13 19.59 -14.14 -4.13
C TRP A 13 19.84 -13.22 -2.94
N GLU A 14 19.95 -11.91 -3.16
CA GLU A 14 20.14 -10.92 -2.10
C GLU A 14 18.79 -10.47 -1.55
N GLU A 15 17.87 -10.12 -2.45
CA GLU A 15 16.47 -9.90 -2.11
C GLU A 15 15.56 -10.36 -3.23
N ALA A 16 14.36 -10.79 -2.90
CA ALA A 16 13.37 -11.10 -3.90
C ALA A 16 11.95 -11.02 -3.36
N VAL A 17 11.02 -10.64 -4.24
CA VAL A 17 9.61 -10.56 -3.90
C VAL A 17 8.75 -10.97 -5.08
N ILE A 18 7.66 -11.68 -4.80
CA ILE A 18 6.67 -12.07 -5.79
C ILE A 18 5.55 -11.03 -5.75
N MET A 19 5.27 -10.44 -6.90
CA MET A 19 4.12 -9.58 -7.16
C MET A 19 3.00 -10.42 -7.80
N PRO A 20 1.75 -9.92 -7.87
CA PRO A 20 0.65 -10.68 -8.47
C PRO A 20 0.90 -11.12 -9.92
N ASP A 21 1.60 -10.33 -10.72
CA ASP A 21 1.83 -10.51 -12.16
C ASP A 21 3.32 -10.65 -12.55
N HIS A 22 4.26 -10.30 -11.67
CA HIS A 22 5.70 -10.42 -11.91
C HIS A 22 6.47 -10.73 -10.61
N PHE A 23 7.79 -10.79 -10.67
CA PHE A 23 8.62 -10.86 -9.46
C PHE A 23 9.82 -9.94 -9.63
N HIS A 24 10.29 -9.36 -8.53
CA HIS A 24 11.54 -8.61 -8.48
C HIS A 24 12.59 -9.42 -7.75
N ALA A 25 13.84 -9.29 -8.18
CA ALA A 25 14.97 -9.84 -7.46
C ALA A 25 16.21 -8.98 -7.62
N LEU A 26 16.95 -8.83 -6.52
CA LEU A 26 18.33 -8.42 -6.50
C LEU A 26 19.17 -9.69 -6.40
N ILE A 27 20.06 -9.84 -7.36
CA ILE A 27 20.92 -11.01 -7.46
C ILE A 27 22.37 -10.57 -7.47
N ARG A 28 23.21 -11.32 -6.78
CA ARG A 28 24.66 -11.15 -6.82
C ARG A 28 25.24 -12.30 -7.62
N MET A 29 26.13 -12.00 -8.56
CA MET A 29 26.85 -12.99 -9.33
C MET A 29 28.35 -12.82 -9.06
N GLU A 30 28.98 -13.84 -8.49
CA GLU A 30 30.39 -13.87 -8.10
C GLU A 30 31.09 -14.96 -8.92
N GLY A 31 31.72 -14.56 -10.02
CA GLY A 31 32.37 -15.50 -10.95
C GLY A 31 31.38 -16.35 -11.78
N GLY A 32 31.92 -17.32 -12.52
CA GLY A 32 31.15 -18.21 -13.40
C GLY A 32 31.12 -17.77 -14.87
N HIS A 33 30.94 -18.74 -15.77
CA HIS A 33 30.91 -18.52 -17.23
C HIS A 33 29.51 -18.27 -17.79
N GLN A 34 28.47 -18.50 -16.97
CA GLN A 34 27.09 -18.40 -17.42
C GLN A 34 26.62 -16.94 -17.42
N ARG A 35 25.90 -16.56 -18.48
CA ARG A 35 25.31 -15.23 -18.59
C ARG A 35 24.05 -15.17 -17.72
N LEU A 36 23.64 -13.96 -17.38
CA LEU A 36 22.38 -13.74 -16.64
C LEU A 36 21.18 -14.43 -17.32
N GLY A 37 21.13 -14.40 -18.66
CA GLY A 37 20.06 -15.04 -19.43
C GLY A 37 19.96 -16.55 -19.21
N ASP A 38 21.10 -17.23 -19.00
CA ASP A 38 21.13 -18.67 -18.73
C ASP A 38 20.54 -18.99 -17.36
N VAL A 39 20.90 -18.17 -16.36
CA VAL A 39 20.37 -18.28 -14.99
C VAL A 39 18.86 -18.04 -14.98
N VAL A 40 18.40 -16.98 -15.65
CA VAL A 40 16.97 -16.65 -15.75
C VAL A 40 16.20 -17.72 -16.52
N GLY A 41 16.77 -18.24 -17.62
CA GLY A 41 16.18 -19.35 -18.39
C GLY A 41 16.04 -20.61 -17.54
N GLY A 42 17.08 -20.96 -16.79
CA GLY A 42 17.07 -22.08 -15.84
C GLY A 42 16.02 -21.90 -14.73
N PHE A 43 15.90 -20.70 -14.17
CA PHE A 43 14.86 -20.34 -13.20
C PHE A 43 13.45 -20.51 -13.78
N LYS A 44 13.15 -19.90 -14.94
CA LYS A 44 11.86 -20.00 -15.62
C LYS A 44 11.50 -21.47 -15.88
N ALA A 45 12.45 -22.28 -16.37
CA ALA A 45 12.25 -23.70 -16.61
C ALA A 45 11.99 -24.51 -15.32
N ALA A 46 12.71 -24.23 -14.24
CA ALA A 46 12.50 -24.89 -12.94
C ALA A 46 11.13 -24.59 -12.35
N VAL A 47 10.68 -23.34 -12.42
CA VAL A 47 9.34 -22.93 -11.96
C VAL A 47 8.24 -23.55 -12.82
N THR A 48 8.37 -23.54 -14.15
CA THR A 48 7.41 -24.21 -15.05
C THR A 48 7.27 -25.70 -14.73
N ARG A 49 8.38 -26.40 -14.44
CA ARG A 49 8.33 -27.82 -14.01
C ARG A 49 7.58 -27.99 -12.68
N LYS A 50 7.78 -27.09 -11.72
CA LYS A 50 7.04 -27.12 -10.44
C LYS A 50 5.54 -26.89 -10.65
N ILE A 51 5.15 -25.91 -11.46
CA ILE A 51 3.74 -25.62 -11.78
C ILE A 51 3.07 -26.85 -12.38
N ARG A 52 3.71 -27.48 -13.38
CA ARG A 52 3.20 -28.71 -14.02
C ARG A 52 3.05 -29.86 -13.03
N ARG A 53 4.05 -30.10 -12.17
CA ARG A 53 3.99 -31.16 -11.15
C ARG A 53 2.90 -30.90 -10.11
N ALA A 54 2.71 -29.64 -9.72
CA ALA A 54 1.66 -29.24 -8.78
C ALA A 54 0.25 -29.21 -9.41
N ARG A 55 0.12 -29.51 -10.71
CA ARG A 55 -1.14 -29.43 -11.47
C ARG A 55 -1.79 -28.04 -11.41
N LEU A 56 -1.01 -26.99 -11.19
CA LEU A 56 -1.43 -25.58 -11.24
C LEU A 56 -1.39 -25.03 -12.68
N CYS A 57 -1.63 -25.90 -13.66
CA CYS A 57 -1.47 -25.55 -15.07
C CYS A 57 -2.49 -24.47 -15.45
N PRO A 58 -2.05 -23.32 -15.97
CA PRO A 58 -2.97 -22.34 -16.51
C PRO A 58 -3.66 -22.89 -17.77
N PRO A 59 -4.75 -22.25 -18.23
CA PRO A 59 -5.48 -22.68 -19.42
C PRO A 59 -4.55 -22.91 -20.63
N PRO A 60 -4.93 -23.80 -21.57
CA PRO A 60 -4.18 -24.00 -22.81
C PRO A 60 -3.82 -22.66 -23.48
N ASN A 61 -2.62 -22.59 -24.08
CA ASN A 61 -2.04 -21.37 -24.69
C ASN A 61 -1.72 -20.20 -23.74
N THR A 62 -1.83 -20.36 -22.41
CA THR A 62 -1.42 -19.31 -21.47
C THR A 62 0.10 -19.22 -21.36
N ARG A 63 0.65 -18.06 -21.72
CA ARG A 63 2.10 -17.79 -21.63
C ARG A 63 2.46 -17.27 -20.24
N ILE A 64 3.00 -18.15 -19.39
CA ILE A 64 3.44 -17.80 -18.02
C ILE A 64 4.60 -16.79 -18.01
N TRP A 65 5.51 -16.89 -18.98
CA TRP A 65 6.73 -16.07 -19.01
C TRP A 65 6.78 -15.13 -20.20
N HIS A 66 7.07 -13.86 -19.94
CA HIS A 66 7.58 -12.94 -20.95
C HIS A 66 8.87 -13.49 -21.59
N ARG A 67 9.09 -13.16 -22.88
CA ARG A 67 10.31 -13.55 -23.61
C ARG A 67 11.54 -12.98 -22.93
N ASN A 68 11.52 -11.68 -22.66
CA ASN A 68 12.63 -10.98 -22.03
C ASN A 68 12.44 -10.85 -20.51
N TYR A 69 13.40 -10.21 -19.86
CA TYR A 69 13.32 -9.69 -18.50
C TYR A 69 13.90 -8.26 -18.50
N TYR A 70 13.65 -7.51 -17.43
CA TYR A 70 14.24 -6.19 -17.24
C TYR A 70 15.35 -6.30 -16.21
N GLU A 71 16.53 -5.82 -16.56
CA GLU A 71 17.70 -5.84 -15.69
C GLU A 71 18.35 -4.46 -15.56
N ALA A 72 19.03 -4.25 -14.44
CA ALA A 72 19.88 -3.09 -14.20
C ALA A 72 21.13 -3.55 -13.42
N ILE A 73 22.31 -3.10 -13.85
CA ILE A 73 23.57 -3.43 -13.18
C ILE A 73 23.78 -2.50 -11.99
N VAL A 74 23.83 -3.08 -10.79
CA VAL A 74 24.08 -2.36 -9.54
C VAL A 74 25.57 -2.35 -9.26
N ARG A 75 26.18 -1.16 -9.25
CA ARG A 75 27.65 -1.00 -9.15
C ARG A 75 28.18 -0.62 -7.78
N THR A 76 27.30 -0.18 -6.86
CA THR A 76 27.73 0.30 -5.54
C THR A 76 26.95 -0.38 -4.41
N PRO A 77 27.57 -0.60 -3.25
CA PRO A 77 26.88 -1.14 -2.07
C PRO A 77 25.70 -0.26 -1.62
N THR A 78 25.83 1.06 -1.75
CA THR A 78 24.77 2.01 -1.41
C THR A 78 23.56 1.88 -2.33
N ALA A 79 23.78 1.70 -3.64
CA ALA A 79 22.70 1.44 -4.59
C ALA A 79 22.06 0.07 -4.34
N ALA A 80 22.86 -0.95 -4.03
CA ALA A 80 22.34 -2.27 -3.67
C ALA A 80 21.42 -2.22 -2.46
N GLY A 81 21.82 -1.52 -1.38
CA GLY A 81 20.98 -1.33 -0.21
C GLY A 81 19.66 -0.62 -0.50
N ARG A 82 19.67 0.42 -1.35
CA ARG A 82 18.46 1.13 -1.79
C ARG A 82 17.54 0.24 -2.63
N ILE A 83 18.09 -0.53 -3.56
CA ILE A 83 17.32 -1.44 -4.41
C ILE A 83 16.74 -2.60 -3.61
N ALA A 84 17.52 -3.19 -2.68
CA ALA A 84 17.04 -4.22 -1.77
C ALA A 84 15.84 -3.70 -0.94
N ALA A 85 15.96 -2.49 -0.39
CA ALA A 85 14.85 -1.85 0.32
C ALA A 85 13.63 -1.60 -0.59
N TYR A 86 13.84 -1.14 -1.83
CA TYR A 86 12.77 -0.97 -2.81
C TYR A 86 12.05 -2.28 -3.12
N ILE A 87 12.79 -3.35 -3.41
CA ILE A 87 12.25 -4.69 -3.70
C ILE A 87 11.40 -5.19 -2.53
N ARG A 88 11.90 -5.07 -1.30
CA ARG A 88 11.16 -5.42 -0.09
C ARG A 88 9.88 -4.60 0.07
N MET A 89 9.90 -3.35 -0.35
CA MET A 89 8.76 -2.44 -0.30
C MET A 89 7.76 -2.61 -1.45
N ASN A 90 8.12 -3.28 -2.54
CA ASN A 90 7.27 -3.37 -3.73
C ASN A 90 5.88 -3.96 -3.50
N PRO A 91 5.68 -5.03 -2.69
CA PRO A 91 4.34 -5.52 -2.39
C PRO A 91 3.47 -4.43 -1.77
N TRP A 92 4.07 -3.62 -0.90
CA TRP A 92 3.41 -2.53 -0.22
C TRP A 92 3.17 -1.34 -1.13
N ARG A 93 4.00 -1.11 -2.16
CA ARG A 93 3.81 -0.09 -3.20
C ARG A 93 2.87 -0.51 -4.33
N CYS A 94 2.44 -1.77 -4.35
CA CYS A 94 1.48 -2.24 -5.33
C CYS A 94 0.16 -1.49 -5.14
N VAL A 95 -0.15 -0.60 -6.08
CA VAL A 95 -1.39 0.16 -6.05
C VAL A 95 -2.54 -0.78 -6.40
N THR A 96 -3.30 -1.16 -5.39
CA THR A 96 -4.46 -2.03 -5.48
C THR A 96 -5.71 -1.19 -5.71
N ASP A 97 -6.60 -1.66 -6.58
CA ASP A 97 -7.96 -1.12 -6.71
C ASP A 97 -8.82 -1.68 -5.56
N LEU A 98 -9.42 -0.79 -4.77
CA LEU A 98 -10.23 -1.11 -3.60
C LEU A 98 -11.74 -1.11 -3.92
N GLY A 99 -12.11 -0.94 -5.19
CA GLY A 99 -13.47 -0.66 -5.63
C GLY A 99 -13.85 0.82 -5.50
N TYR A 100 -15.00 1.21 -6.07
CA TYR A 100 -15.54 2.58 -6.02
C TYR A 100 -14.61 3.66 -6.61
N GLY A 101 -13.68 3.26 -7.49
CA GLY A 101 -12.66 4.15 -8.05
C GLY A 101 -11.55 4.54 -7.07
N LEU A 102 -11.45 3.87 -5.92
CA LEU A 102 -10.39 4.07 -4.94
C LEU A 102 -9.20 3.17 -5.25
N ARG A 103 -8.01 3.77 -5.20
CA ARG A 103 -6.74 3.09 -5.36
C ARG A 103 -5.90 3.33 -4.12
N GLY A 104 -5.06 2.38 -3.73
CA GLY A 104 -4.20 2.54 -2.57
C GLY A 104 -3.09 1.50 -2.48
N MET A 105 -2.15 1.70 -1.59
CA MET A 105 -0.99 0.84 -1.39
C MET A 105 -0.91 0.41 0.09
N GLY A 106 -0.43 -0.80 0.39
CA GLY A 106 -0.40 -1.34 1.74
C GLY A 106 -1.40 -2.48 1.95
N ASN A 107 -2.04 -2.54 3.12
CA ASN A 107 -2.98 -3.61 3.48
C ASN A 107 -4.43 -3.25 3.08
N PRO A 108 -4.97 -3.77 1.97
CA PRO A 108 -6.33 -3.47 1.54
C PRO A 108 -7.40 -3.99 2.52
N ALA A 109 -7.09 -5.01 3.33
CA ALA A 109 -8.05 -5.57 4.28
C ALA A 109 -8.48 -4.57 5.34
N LEU A 110 -7.66 -3.55 5.64
CA LEU A 110 -8.01 -2.47 6.58
C LEU A 110 -9.23 -1.68 6.10
N TRP A 111 -9.44 -1.56 4.79
CA TRP A 111 -10.58 -0.82 4.24
C TRP A 111 -11.93 -1.45 4.62
N HIS A 112 -11.96 -2.77 4.74
CA HIS A 112 -13.15 -3.54 5.06
C HIS A 112 -13.41 -3.66 6.57
N GLN A 113 -12.51 -3.13 7.41
CA GLN A 113 -12.67 -3.13 8.87
C GLN A 113 -13.48 -1.91 9.33
N SER A 114 -13.96 -1.96 10.58
CA SER A 114 -14.57 -0.79 11.23
C SER A 114 -13.53 0.31 11.42
N THR A 115 -13.76 1.47 10.84
CA THR A 115 -12.82 2.60 10.87
C THR A 115 -13.30 3.74 11.76
N LEU A 116 -12.38 4.28 12.55
CA LEU A 116 -12.57 5.53 13.27
C LEU A 116 -11.90 6.67 12.49
N GLY A 117 -12.72 7.56 11.94
CA GLY A 117 -12.28 8.75 11.22
C GLY A 117 -11.70 9.79 12.18
N VAL A 118 -10.47 10.23 11.92
CA VAL A 118 -9.76 11.23 12.72
C VAL A 118 -9.77 12.56 11.98
N LEU A 119 -10.41 13.56 12.58
CA LEU A 119 -10.46 14.92 12.05
C LEU A 119 -10.22 15.92 13.16
N CYS A 120 -9.30 16.86 12.97
CA CYS A 120 -9.00 17.85 14.00
C CYS A 120 -8.70 19.22 13.40
N SER A 121 -9.27 20.26 14.01
CA SER A 121 -8.96 21.64 13.64
C SER A 121 -7.49 21.98 13.91
N ARG A 122 -6.93 22.93 13.13
CA ARG A 122 -5.49 23.25 13.14
C ARG A 122 -4.96 23.72 14.50
N ASN A 123 -5.72 24.55 15.21
CA ASN A 123 -5.35 25.11 16.50
C ASN A 123 -6.10 24.35 17.60
N ALA A 124 -5.65 23.13 17.87
CA ALA A 124 -6.24 22.25 18.86
C ALA A 124 -5.24 21.97 19.98
N PRO A 125 -5.69 21.86 21.24
CA PRO A 125 -4.88 21.27 22.29
C PRO A 125 -4.66 19.78 22.01
N ARG A 126 -3.55 19.24 22.53
CA ARG A 126 -3.23 17.82 22.39
C ARG A 126 -4.28 16.99 23.14
N PRO A 127 -4.89 15.97 22.51
CA PRO A 127 -5.85 15.12 23.20
C PRO A 127 -5.16 14.32 24.32
N PRO A 128 -5.82 14.17 25.49
CA PRO A 128 -5.25 13.43 26.61
C PRO A 128 -5.17 11.92 26.33
N THR A 129 -6.14 11.37 25.60
CA THR A 129 -6.22 9.95 25.27
C THR A 129 -6.63 9.74 23.82
N ILE A 130 -6.16 8.64 23.22
CA ILE A 130 -6.58 8.19 21.90
C ILE A 130 -7.58 7.04 22.12
N PRO A 131 -8.83 7.15 21.64
CA PRO A 131 -9.82 6.08 21.77
C PRO A 131 -9.33 4.83 21.03
N ASN A 132 -9.60 3.65 21.57
CA ASN A 132 -9.23 2.40 20.89
C ASN A 132 -10.15 2.14 19.69
N ALA A 133 -9.57 1.81 18.54
CA ALA A 133 -10.30 1.48 17.32
C ALA A 133 -9.58 0.36 16.56
N THR A 134 -10.32 -0.36 15.72
CA THR A 134 -9.77 -1.40 14.86
C THR A 134 -8.84 -0.83 13.80
N ALA A 135 -9.23 0.29 13.17
CA ALA A 135 -8.37 1.06 12.28
C ALA A 135 -8.71 2.55 12.34
N TYR A 136 -7.72 3.42 12.16
CA TYR A 136 -7.89 4.87 12.15
C TYR A 136 -7.81 5.39 10.71
N LEU A 137 -8.83 6.12 10.26
CA LEU A 137 -8.90 6.71 8.92
C LEU A 137 -8.68 8.23 9.01
N GLY A 138 -7.72 8.78 8.28
CA GLY A 138 -7.48 10.22 8.33
C GLY A 138 -6.63 10.76 7.19
N GLY A 139 -6.72 12.08 7.01
CA GLY A 139 -5.81 12.81 6.13
C GLY A 139 -4.46 13.11 6.79
N PHE A 140 -4.48 13.43 8.10
CA PHE A 140 -3.29 13.75 8.89
C PHE A 140 -2.48 14.95 8.37
N HIS A 141 -3.18 16.05 8.08
CA HIS A 141 -2.59 17.23 7.43
C HIS A 141 -2.45 18.44 8.34
N SER A 142 -3.37 18.59 9.30
CA SER A 142 -3.25 19.67 10.29
C SER A 142 -2.08 19.41 11.26
N PRO A 143 -1.50 20.44 11.91
CA PRO A 143 -0.44 20.24 12.89
C PRO A 143 -0.82 19.20 13.96
N MET A 144 -2.02 19.32 14.54
CA MET A 144 -2.51 18.38 15.53
C MET A 144 -2.74 16.98 14.95
N GLU A 145 -3.29 16.86 13.73
CA GLU A 145 -3.47 15.53 13.15
C GLU A 145 -2.13 14.86 12.84
N LYS A 146 -1.08 15.61 12.48
CA LYS A 146 0.29 15.05 12.31
C LYS A 146 0.84 14.52 13.63
N GLU A 147 0.61 15.21 14.74
CA GLU A 147 0.97 14.70 16.08
C GLU A 147 0.21 13.41 16.42
N ILE A 148 -1.11 13.39 16.17
CA ILE A 148 -1.92 12.18 16.37
C ILE A 148 -1.41 11.04 15.49
N PHE A 149 -1.08 11.30 14.22
CA PHE A 149 -0.53 10.32 13.30
C PHE A 149 0.79 9.72 13.81
N ALA A 150 1.72 10.57 14.26
CA ALA A 150 2.98 10.12 14.85
C ALA A 150 2.75 9.22 16.07
N ARG A 151 1.81 9.61 16.96
CA ARG A 151 1.43 8.79 18.12
C ARG A 151 0.80 7.45 17.73
N LEU A 152 -0.05 7.43 16.70
CA LEU A 152 -0.65 6.19 16.20
C LEU A 152 0.41 5.24 15.62
N LEU A 153 1.42 5.78 14.94
CA LEU A 153 2.57 5.01 14.45
C LEU A 153 3.40 4.44 15.61
N GLU A 154 3.74 5.26 16.62
CA GLU A 154 4.45 4.83 17.83
C GLU A 154 3.70 3.72 18.58
N LEU A 155 2.38 3.86 18.72
CA LEU A 155 1.51 2.88 19.37
C LEU A 155 1.21 1.65 18.48
N LYS A 156 1.82 1.57 17.30
CA LYS A 156 1.65 0.49 16.32
C LYS A 156 0.19 0.20 15.97
N LYS A 157 -0.65 1.24 15.91
CA LYS A 157 -2.07 1.10 15.56
C LYS A 157 -2.27 0.86 14.06
N PRO A 158 -3.36 0.18 13.64
CA PRO A 158 -3.70 0.07 12.22
C PRO A 158 -4.23 1.38 11.65
N LEU A 159 -3.73 1.78 10.49
CA LEU A 159 -3.90 3.12 9.92
C LEU A 159 -4.32 3.07 8.45
N ILE A 160 -5.29 3.90 8.10
CA ILE A 160 -5.68 4.21 6.72
C ILE A 160 -5.43 5.70 6.50
N TRP A 161 -4.47 6.02 5.64
CA TRP A 161 -4.00 7.37 5.41
C TRP A 161 -4.38 7.89 4.02
N CYS A 162 -4.95 9.09 3.97
CA CYS A 162 -5.26 9.83 2.75
C CYS A 162 -4.27 11.01 2.57
N PRO A 163 -3.03 10.77 2.09
CA PRO A 163 -2.06 11.83 1.88
C PRO A 163 -2.52 12.81 0.78
N ALA A 164 -1.95 14.03 0.81
CA ALA A 164 -2.18 15.06 -0.21
C ALA A 164 -1.18 14.98 -1.36
N TRP A 165 -0.02 14.36 -1.11
CA TRP A 165 1.04 14.12 -2.09
C TRP A 165 1.04 12.63 -2.48
N GLY A 166 1.54 12.34 -3.68
CA GLY A 166 1.48 10.99 -4.27
C GLY A 166 2.04 9.87 -3.38
N LEU A 167 1.56 8.64 -3.64
CA LEU A 167 1.81 7.43 -2.85
C LEU A 167 3.31 7.18 -2.58
N ASP A 168 4.16 7.42 -3.57
CA ASP A 168 5.60 7.18 -3.44
C ASP A 168 6.23 8.04 -2.33
N ARG A 169 5.91 9.33 -2.25
CA ARG A 169 6.45 10.20 -1.19
C ARG A 169 5.88 9.82 0.17
N ALA A 170 4.61 9.41 0.21
CA ALA A 170 3.95 8.96 1.43
C ALA A 170 4.61 7.69 2.01
N ALA A 171 4.98 6.73 1.15
CA ALA A 171 5.60 5.47 1.56
C ALA A 171 6.95 5.63 2.30
N PHE A 172 7.67 6.73 2.05
CA PHE A 172 8.97 7.03 2.68
C PHE A 172 8.87 7.97 3.87
N ALA A 173 7.66 8.34 4.32
CA ALA A 173 7.50 9.14 5.52
C ALA A 173 8.00 8.39 6.77
N PRO A 174 8.54 9.10 7.79
CA PRO A 174 9.03 8.47 9.01
C PRO A 174 7.97 7.59 9.68
N GLY A 175 8.34 6.37 10.09
CA GLY A 175 7.44 5.39 10.72
C GLY A 175 6.44 4.70 9.76
N VAL A 176 6.13 5.29 8.61
CA VAL A 176 5.18 4.71 7.64
C VAL A 176 5.73 3.44 7.00
N ARG A 177 7.03 3.41 6.68
CA ARG A 177 7.67 2.21 6.14
C ARG A 177 7.53 1.01 7.07
N GLU A 178 7.81 1.18 8.34
CA GLU A 178 7.67 0.11 9.34
C GLU A 178 6.21 -0.35 9.44
N ALA A 179 5.26 0.58 9.42
CA ALA A 179 3.83 0.25 9.47
C ALA A 179 3.35 -0.52 8.24
N LEU A 180 3.87 -0.20 7.05
CA LEU A 180 3.64 -0.97 5.82
C LEU A 180 4.24 -2.37 5.94
N GLU A 181 5.51 -2.49 6.35
CA GLU A 181 6.20 -3.78 6.53
C GLU A 181 5.48 -4.68 7.55
N GLN A 182 4.84 -4.09 8.57
CA GLN A 182 4.07 -4.82 9.58
C GLN A 182 2.60 -5.08 9.18
N ASN A 183 2.18 -4.77 7.94
CA ASN A 183 0.83 -4.98 7.44
C ASN A 183 -0.27 -4.19 8.18
N ARG A 184 0.08 -3.06 8.80
CA ARG A 184 -0.83 -2.23 9.61
C ARG A 184 -1.17 -0.90 8.96
N MET A 185 -0.83 -0.71 7.68
CA MET A 185 -0.99 0.56 7.00
C MET A 185 -1.65 0.37 5.63
N LEU A 186 -2.61 1.22 5.30
CA LEU A 186 -3.16 1.41 3.97
C LEU A 186 -3.05 2.90 3.60
N ILE A 187 -2.45 3.21 2.45
CA ILE A 187 -2.30 4.57 1.94
C ILE A 187 -3.20 4.71 0.71
N LEU A 188 -4.16 5.62 0.75
CA LEU A 188 -5.11 5.86 -0.34
C LEU A 188 -4.60 6.94 -1.30
N GLU A 189 -4.77 6.71 -2.60
CA GLU A 189 -4.50 7.68 -3.64
C GLU A 189 -5.69 8.64 -3.75
N MET A 190 -5.48 9.90 -3.35
CA MET A 190 -6.45 10.97 -3.58
C MET A 190 -6.21 11.60 -4.96
N ARG A 191 -7.27 11.68 -5.78
CA ARG A 191 -7.20 12.23 -7.15
C ARG A 191 -6.89 13.73 -7.20
N ASN A 192 -7.25 14.47 -6.15
CA ASN A 192 -6.92 15.88 -6.03
C ASN A 192 -5.65 16.05 -5.20
N ARG A 193 -4.55 16.44 -5.87
CA ARG A 193 -3.21 16.62 -5.28
C ARG A 193 -2.90 18.09 -4.93
N GLU A 194 -3.85 19.00 -5.13
CA GLU A 194 -3.62 20.42 -4.89
C GLU A 194 -3.52 20.71 -3.38
N GLY A 195 -2.57 21.56 -2.98
CA GLY A 195 -2.39 21.96 -1.59
C GLY A 195 -3.33 23.08 -1.12
N ASN A 196 -4.54 23.18 -1.69
CA ASN A 196 -5.46 24.29 -1.45
C ASN A 196 -6.58 23.93 -0.45
N LEU A 197 -7.35 24.96 -0.08
CA LEU A 197 -8.48 24.86 0.85
C LEU A 197 -9.52 23.81 0.38
N ALA A 198 -9.77 23.75 -0.93
CA ALA A 198 -10.73 22.83 -1.54
C ALA A 198 -10.30 21.36 -1.42
N ALA A 199 -9.01 21.06 -1.62
CA ALA A 199 -8.49 19.72 -1.42
C ALA A 199 -8.52 19.29 0.06
N ALA A 200 -8.30 20.22 0.99
CA ALA A 200 -8.46 19.96 2.43
C ALA A 200 -9.92 19.63 2.77
N GLU A 201 -10.85 20.41 2.22
CA GLU A 201 -12.29 20.15 2.37
C GLU A 201 -12.68 18.77 1.80
N GLN A 202 -12.21 18.43 0.59
CA GLN A 202 -12.51 17.14 -0.05
C GLN A 202 -12.01 15.95 0.76
N ARG A 203 -10.82 16.04 1.36
CA ARG A 203 -10.30 15.00 2.26
C ARG A 203 -11.11 14.88 3.53
N ASN A 204 -11.47 16.00 4.15
CA ASN A 204 -12.32 15.99 5.34
C ASN A 204 -13.69 15.37 5.02
N ARG A 205 -14.28 15.74 3.87
CA ARG A 205 -15.51 15.15 3.36
C ARG A 205 -15.39 13.65 3.20
N PHE A 206 -14.32 13.19 2.58
CA PHE A 206 -14.06 11.78 2.36
C PHE A 206 -14.01 11.00 3.67
N VAL A 207 -13.30 11.51 4.70
CA VAL A 207 -13.25 10.87 6.02
C VAL A 207 -14.64 10.88 6.68
N ILE A 208 -15.37 12.00 6.62
CA ILE A 208 -16.73 12.10 7.18
C ILE A 208 -17.70 11.09 6.56
N GLU A 209 -17.58 10.86 5.26
CA GLU A 209 -18.49 9.98 4.49
C GLU A 209 -18.12 8.50 4.58
N LYS A 210 -16.82 8.16 4.72
CA LYS A 210 -16.33 6.78 4.61
C LYS A 210 -15.95 6.14 5.94
N ALA A 211 -15.74 6.94 6.99
CA ALA A 211 -15.51 6.41 8.33
C ALA A 211 -16.81 5.88 8.94
N ASP A 212 -16.71 4.78 9.69
CA ASP A 212 -17.87 4.19 10.37
C ASP A 212 -18.23 5.00 11.64
N ALA A 213 -17.22 5.53 12.33
CA ALA A 213 -17.37 6.48 13.43
C ALA A 213 -16.40 7.67 13.26
N LEU A 214 -16.66 8.79 13.92
CA LEU A 214 -15.78 9.96 13.90
C LEU A 214 -15.26 10.29 15.29
N TRP A 215 -13.96 10.55 15.38
CA TRP A 215 -13.31 11.13 16.54
C TRP A 215 -12.76 12.51 16.16
N THR A 216 -13.34 13.54 16.77
CA THR A 216 -12.98 14.93 16.55
C THR A 216 -12.55 15.57 17.86
N PRO A 217 -11.26 15.45 18.25
CA PRO A 217 -10.77 15.92 19.55
C PRO A 217 -11.04 17.40 19.80
N HIS A 218 -10.96 18.20 18.74
CA HIS A 218 -11.21 19.64 18.81
C HIS A 218 -11.70 20.16 17.46
N VAL A 219 -12.78 20.94 17.51
CA VAL A 219 -13.39 21.59 16.35
C VAL A 219 -13.57 23.07 16.65
N ASN A 220 -13.00 23.95 15.82
CA ASN A 220 -13.20 25.38 15.98
C ASN A 220 -14.60 25.77 15.52
N PRO A 221 -15.43 26.41 16.37
CA PRO A 221 -16.77 26.86 16.00
C PRO A 221 -16.74 27.77 14.77
N GLY A 222 -17.67 27.58 13.84
CA GLY A 222 -17.78 28.34 12.60
C GLY A 222 -16.68 28.06 11.57
N GLY A 223 -15.69 27.22 11.89
CA GLY A 223 -14.62 26.80 11.00
C GLY A 223 -15.09 25.83 9.90
N MET A 224 -14.21 25.52 8.94
CA MET A 224 -14.53 24.58 7.86
C MET A 224 -15.04 23.25 8.40
N LEU A 225 -14.29 22.61 9.30
CA LEU A 225 -14.65 21.29 9.83
C LEU A 225 -16.02 21.30 10.54
N ASP A 226 -16.29 22.33 11.34
CA ASP A 226 -17.59 22.51 12.01
C ASP A 226 -18.74 22.57 10.99
N ARG A 227 -18.60 23.40 9.94
CA ARG A 227 -19.58 23.50 8.85
C ARG A 227 -19.77 22.18 8.10
N LEU A 228 -18.72 21.36 7.97
CA LEU A 228 -18.82 20.05 7.34
C LEU A 228 -19.60 19.06 8.20
N LEU A 229 -19.33 19.07 9.51
CA LEU A 229 -19.99 18.19 10.48
C LEU A 229 -21.47 18.56 10.64
N GLN A 230 -21.82 19.84 10.64
CA GLN A 230 -23.22 20.29 10.68
C GLN A 230 -24.03 19.88 9.45
N LYS A 231 -23.38 19.80 8.28
CA LYS A 231 -24.00 19.33 7.03
C LYS A 231 -24.15 17.80 6.98
N ARG A 232 -23.57 17.07 7.93
CA ARG A 232 -23.73 15.62 8.02
C ARG A 232 -25.17 15.33 8.44
N ARG A 233 -25.96 14.77 7.52
CA ARG A 233 -27.22 14.14 7.93
C ARG A 233 -26.87 12.95 8.83
N PRO A 234 -27.52 12.77 9.99
CA PRO A 234 -27.35 11.54 10.75
C PRO A 234 -27.73 10.39 9.82
N THR A 235 -26.79 9.47 9.60
CA THR A 235 -27.11 8.23 8.90
C THR A 235 -28.16 7.54 9.77
N PRO A 236 -29.40 7.30 9.29
CA PRO A 236 -30.32 6.46 10.05
C PRO A 236 -29.62 5.13 10.28
N ASP A 237 -29.78 4.57 11.49
CA ASP A 237 -29.30 3.24 11.85
C ASP A 237 -29.42 2.32 10.64
N ARG A 238 -28.28 1.94 10.06
CA ARG A 238 -28.23 1.10 8.85
C ARG A 238 -28.61 -0.32 9.24
N ILE A 239 -29.90 -0.53 9.50
CA ILE A 239 -30.58 -1.81 9.30
C ILE A 239 -30.66 -1.98 7.79
N GLY A 240 -29.58 -2.47 7.20
CA GLY A 240 -29.38 -2.49 5.75
C GLY A 240 -27.90 -2.48 5.44
N ILE A 241 -27.27 -3.62 5.65
CA ILE A 241 -25.86 -3.88 5.36
C ILE A 241 -25.69 -3.85 3.83
N GLU A 242 -25.50 -2.66 3.23
CA GLU A 242 -24.55 -2.55 2.13
C GLU A 242 -23.16 -2.60 2.75
N GLU A 243 -22.76 -3.83 3.08
CA GLU A 243 -21.41 -4.20 3.50
C GLU A 243 -20.42 -3.48 2.57
N LYS A 244 -19.28 -3.02 3.12
CA LYS A 244 -18.06 -2.84 2.32
C LYS A 244 -17.64 -4.23 1.82
N ARG A 245 -18.47 -4.89 1.01
CA ARG A 245 -18.20 -6.21 0.45
C ARG A 245 -17.01 -6.04 -0.46
N ALA A 246 -16.07 -6.96 -0.34
CA ALA A 246 -14.97 -7.06 -1.28
C ALA A 246 -15.56 -7.02 -2.69
N PRO A 247 -15.03 -6.19 -3.61
CA PRO A 247 -15.42 -6.31 -5.01
C PRO A 247 -15.19 -7.78 -5.41
N ASP A 248 -16.16 -8.38 -6.10
CA ASP A 248 -15.93 -9.65 -6.79
C ASP A 248 -14.62 -9.50 -7.57
N ARG A 249 -13.67 -10.42 -7.32
CA ARG A 249 -12.30 -10.35 -7.85
C ARG A 249 -12.33 -9.76 -9.25
N PRO A 250 -11.82 -8.54 -9.48
CA PRO A 250 -11.72 -8.05 -10.84
C PRO A 250 -10.80 -9.02 -11.59
N ALA A 251 -11.28 -9.54 -12.71
CA ALA A 251 -10.45 -10.29 -13.63
C ALA A 251 -9.18 -9.47 -13.87
N LEU A 252 -8.01 -10.11 -13.72
CA LEU A 252 -6.70 -9.53 -13.99
C LEU A 252 -6.74 -8.84 -15.36
N VAL A 253 -6.95 -7.52 -15.37
CA VAL A 253 -6.86 -6.73 -16.59
C VAL A 253 -5.36 -6.56 -16.85
N PRO A 254 -4.83 -7.01 -18.00
CA PRO A 254 -3.42 -6.81 -18.31
C PRO A 254 -3.15 -5.31 -18.37
N SER A 255 -2.25 -4.83 -17.51
CA SER A 255 -1.73 -3.47 -17.55
C SER A 255 -1.15 -3.20 -18.95
N ALA A 256 -1.80 -2.30 -19.69
CA ALA A 256 -1.34 -1.82 -20.97
C ALA A 256 -0.43 -0.60 -20.76
N ARG A 257 0.72 -0.61 -21.48
CA ARG A 257 1.65 0.51 -21.78
C ARG A 257 2.58 0.91 -20.61
N ALA A 258 3.88 1.12 -20.78
CA ALA A 258 4.78 1.21 -21.94
C ALA A 258 6.17 0.66 -21.55
#